data_AF-A0A444RUW3-F1
#
_entry.id   AF-A0A444RUW3-F1
#
_cell.length_a   1.000
_cell.length_b   1.000
_cell.length_c   1.000
_cell.angle_alpha   90.00
_cell.angle_beta   90.00
_cell.angle_gamma   90.00
#
_symmetry.space_group_name_H-M   'P 1'
#
loop_
_entity.id
_entity.type
_entity.pdbx_description
1 polymer ?
#
loop_
_entity_poly.entity_id
_entity_poly.type
_entity_poly.pdbx_seq_one_letter_code
_entity_poly.pdbx_strand_id
1 'polypeptide(L)'
;MFGIKDDSVFTAFEDQELVDPSPRKTMDRRTVCLSRELQIPKIYRAPEVIIEAPWSYQIDIWNTGCMIWYLFQGGHLFTGHDPEHQTYRSTSLEEREVGLEGESRERFLAMIRKMLHWVASKRSSAKALADEEWILENM
;
A
#
# COMPACT_ATOMS: atom_id res chain seq x y z
N MET A 1 -1.22 9.92 -16.57
CA MET A 1 -0.21 8.88 -16.91
C MET A 1 0.55 8.59 -15.63
N PHE A 2 0.23 7.48 -14.96
CA PHE A 2 0.69 7.08 -13.62
C PHE A 2 2.17 6.68 -13.62
N GLY A 3 3.07 7.62 -13.92
CA GLY A 3 4.50 7.38 -13.96
C GLY A 3 5.07 7.23 -12.55
N ILE A 4 5.52 6.03 -12.19
CA ILE A 4 6.42 5.84 -11.06
C ILE A 4 7.68 6.66 -11.39
N LYS A 5 7.92 7.74 -10.66
CA LYS A 5 9.04 8.67 -10.94
C LYS A 5 10.41 8.04 -10.65
N ASP A 6 10.43 6.95 -9.89
CA ASP A 6 11.61 6.20 -9.48
C ASP A 6 11.34 4.70 -9.64
N ASP A 7 11.77 4.15 -10.78
CA ASP A 7 11.67 2.73 -11.12
C ASP A 7 12.92 1.93 -10.72
N SER A 8 13.90 2.59 -10.08
CA SER A 8 15.18 1.98 -9.72
C SER A 8 15.02 0.73 -8.85
N VAL A 9 13.98 0.69 -8.01
CA VAL A 9 13.67 -0.48 -7.18
C VAL A 9 13.27 -1.70 -8.02
N PHE A 10 12.60 -1.51 -9.15
CA PHE A 10 12.20 -2.59 -10.05
C PHE A 10 13.39 -3.04 -10.89
N THR A 11 14.13 -2.10 -11.47
CA THR A 11 15.34 -2.40 -12.26
C THR A 11 16.36 -3.16 -11.43
N ALA A 12 16.65 -2.69 -10.20
CA ALA A 12 17.56 -3.38 -9.30
C ALA A 12 17.06 -4.78 -8.91
N PHE A 13 15.75 -4.95 -8.75
CA PHE A 13 15.17 -6.27 -8.46
C PHE A 13 15.28 -7.23 -9.65
N GLU A 14 15.05 -6.75 -10.87
CA GLU A 14 15.19 -7.53 -12.10
C GLU A 14 16.65 -7.95 -12.33
N ASP A 15 17.59 -7.00 -12.23
CA ASP A 15 19.02 -7.27 -12.34
C ASP A 15 19.48 -8.27 -11.28
N GLN A 16 18.97 -8.15 -10.05
CA GLN A 16 19.29 -9.07 -8.97
C GLN A 16 18.67 -10.46 -9.16
N GLU A 17 17.47 -10.59 -9.73
CA GLU A 17 16.89 -11.90 -10.10
C GLU A 17 17.70 -12.62 -11.18
N LEU A 18 18.32 -11.87 -12.10
CA LEU A 18 19.18 -12.43 -13.13
C LEU A 18 20.51 -12.94 -12.56
N VAL A 19 21.07 -12.24 -11.57
CA VAL A 19 22.36 -12.57 -10.95
C VAL A 19 22.23 -13.59 -9.82
N ASP A 20 21.22 -13.45 -8.97
CA ASP A 20 20.96 -14.27 -7.78
C ASP A 20 19.47 -14.69 -7.72
N PRO A 21 19.10 -15.73 -8.48
CA PRO A 21 17.71 -16.14 -8.62
C PRO A 21 17.07 -16.59 -7.31
N SER A 22 15.80 -16.23 -7.10
CA SER A 22 15.03 -16.64 -5.91
C SER A 22 15.09 -18.17 -5.77
N PRO A 23 15.33 -18.70 -4.55
CA PRO A 23 15.24 -20.13 -4.32
C PRO A 23 13.87 -20.61 -4.80
N ARG A 24 13.84 -21.60 -5.70
CA ARG A 24 12.62 -22.03 -6.36
C ARG A 24 12.50 -23.54 -6.36
N LYS A 25 11.28 -24.03 -6.23
CA LYS A 25 10.93 -25.44 -6.34
C LYS A 25 10.14 -25.66 -7.62
N THR A 26 10.65 -26.52 -8.49
CA THR A 26 9.93 -26.95 -9.69
C THR A 26 9.14 -28.22 -9.36
N MET A 27 7.82 -28.17 -9.48
CA MET A 27 6.92 -29.33 -9.38
C MET A 27 6.18 -29.46 -10.70
N ASP A 28 6.48 -30.51 -11.47
CA ASP A 28 5.95 -30.78 -12.81
C ASP A 28 5.98 -29.55 -13.73
N ARG A 29 4.83 -28.85 -13.88
CA ARG A 29 4.64 -27.66 -14.72
C ARG A 29 4.58 -26.34 -13.96
N ARG A 30 4.87 -26.33 -12.65
CA ARG A 30 4.81 -25.13 -11.82
C ARG A 30 6.15 -24.88 -11.15
N THR A 31 6.56 -23.63 -11.15
CA THR A 31 7.71 -23.16 -10.37
C THR A 31 7.17 -22.34 -9.22
N VAL A 32 7.50 -22.74 -8.00
CA VAL A 32 7.19 -22.01 -6.77
C VAL A 32 8.46 -21.31 -6.32
N CYS A 33 8.50 -19.98 -6.39
CA CYS A 33 9.63 -19.19 -5.92
C CYS A 33 9.42 -18.81 -4.45
N LEU A 34 10.50 -18.81 -3.66
CA LEU A 34 10.53 -18.10 -2.39
C LEU A 34 10.58 -16.60 -2.67
N SER A 35 9.66 -15.87 -2.03
CA SER A 35 9.64 -14.42 -2.08
C SER A 35 10.95 -13.87 -1.52
N ARG A 36 11.55 -12.94 -2.25
CA ARG A 36 12.67 -12.15 -1.75
C ARG A 36 12.18 -10.84 -1.17
N GLU A 37 12.99 -10.30 -0.28
CA GLU A 37 12.75 -8.97 0.27
C GLU A 37 12.93 -7.92 -0.84
N LEU A 38 11.82 -7.32 -1.26
CA LEU A 38 11.88 -6.09 -2.02
C LEU A 38 12.25 -4.96 -1.04
N GLN A 39 13.17 -4.08 -1.42
CA GLN A 39 13.49 -2.88 -0.64
C GLN A 39 12.33 -1.89 -0.74
N ILE A 40 11.21 -2.19 -0.06
CA ILE A 40 10.01 -1.36 -0.10
C ILE A 40 10.37 0.01 0.50
N PRO A 41 10.09 1.11 -0.23
CA PRO A 41 10.31 2.46 0.26
C PRO A 41 9.64 2.65 1.62
N LYS A 42 10.32 3.32 2.55
CA LYS A 42 9.84 3.51 3.94
C LYS A 42 8.42 4.08 4.01
N ILE A 43 8.02 4.86 3.01
CA ILE A 43 6.70 5.50 2.90
C ILE A 43 5.52 4.52 2.76
N TYR A 44 5.78 3.25 2.41
CA TYR A 44 4.73 2.23 2.30
C TYR A 44 4.74 1.23 3.45
N ARG A 45 5.74 1.26 4.32
CA ARG A 45 5.86 0.29 5.40
C ARG A 45 4.75 0.49 6.42
N ALA A 46 4.10 -0.61 6.79
CA ALA A 46 3.16 -0.61 7.90
C ALA A 46 3.87 -0.19 9.21
N PRO A 47 3.17 0.47 10.15
CA PRO A 47 3.73 0.94 11.41
C PRO A 47 4.51 -0.13 12.19
N GLU A 48 3.98 -1.35 12.26
CA GLU A 48 4.61 -2.49 12.93
C GLU A 48 5.95 -2.89 12.29
N VAL A 49 6.12 -2.71 10.98
CA VAL A 49 7.38 -2.96 10.28
C VAL A 49 8.40 -1.86 10.60
N ILE A 50 7.95 -0.61 10.75
CA ILE A 50 8.82 0.53 11.09
C ILE A 50 9.38 0.38 12.51
N ILE A 51 8.55 -0.09 13.45
CA ILE A 51 8.94 -0.25 14.86
C ILE A 51 9.47 -1.65 15.19
N GLU A 52 9.71 -2.49 14.18
CA GLU A 52 10.21 -3.87 14.33
C GLU A 52 9.35 -4.74 15.28
N ALA A 53 8.04 -4.49 15.32
CA ALA A 53 7.08 -5.30 16.07
C ALA A 53 6.67 -6.55 15.28
N PRO A 54 6.12 -7.59 15.95
CA PRO A 54 5.57 -8.76 15.25
C PRO A 54 4.49 -8.35 14.25
N TRP A 55 4.59 -8.87 13.04
CA TRP A 55 3.69 -8.58 11.92
C TRP A 55 3.08 -9.86 11.35
N SER A 56 1.94 -9.73 10.68
CA SER A 56 1.28 -10.83 9.96
C SER A 56 0.58 -10.28 8.71
N TYR A 57 -0.46 -10.95 8.18
CA TYR A 57 -1.22 -10.54 6.99
C TYR A 57 -1.77 -9.10 7.04
N GLN A 58 -1.83 -8.46 8.22
CA GLN A 58 -2.31 -7.07 8.33
C GLN A 58 -1.39 -6.08 7.62
N ILE A 59 -0.13 -6.44 7.34
CA ILE A 59 0.77 -5.63 6.51
C ILE A 59 0.22 -5.50 5.08
N ASP A 60 -0.39 -6.56 4.55
CA ASP A 60 -0.92 -6.56 3.20
C ASP A 60 -2.15 -5.64 3.13
N ILE A 61 -2.98 -5.63 4.16
CA ILE A 61 -4.11 -4.69 4.26
C ILE A 61 -3.64 -3.23 4.24
N TRP A 62 -2.56 -2.92 4.97
CA TRP A 62 -1.97 -1.58 4.96
C TRP A 62 -1.40 -1.22 3.58
N ASN A 63 -0.62 -2.13 3.00
CA ASN A 63 0.01 -1.93 1.69
C ASN A 63 -1.04 -1.73 0.59
N THR A 64 -2.09 -2.56 0.57
CA THR A 64 -3.21 -2.41 -0.36
C THR A 64 -3.92 -1.07 -0.16
N GLY A 65 -4.12 -0.62 1.09
CA GLY A 65 -4.71 0.70 1.35
C GLY A 65 -3.86 1.84 0.78
N CYS A 66 -2.53 1.76 0.94
CA CYS A 66 -1.61 2.71 0.34
C CYS A 66 -1.67 2.70 -1.19
N MET A 67 -1.79 1.52 -1.81
CA MET A 67 -1.92 1.36 -3.27
C MET A 67 -3.23 1.93 -3.79
N ILE A 68 -4.35 1.62 -3.16
CA ILE A 68 -5.67 2.14 -3.54
C ILE A 68 -5.63 3.67 -3.49
N TRP A 69 -5.11 4.24 -2.40
CA TRP A 69 -4.94 5.69 -2.29
C TRP A 69 -4.12 6.27 -3.44
N TYR A 70 -2.95 5.68 -3.72
CA TYR A 70 -2.07 6.15 -4.79
C TYR A 70 -2.75 6.11 -6.17
N LEU A 71 -3.50 5.05 -6.46
CA LEU A 71 -4.20 4.88 -7.74
C LEU A 71 -5.34 5.89 -7.92
N PHE A 72 -6.11 6.17 -6.87
CA PHE A 72 -7.27 7.07 -6.96
C PHE A 72 -6.90 8.55 -6.82
N GLN A 73 -5.95 8.89 -5.94
CA GLN A 73 -5.57 10.28 -5.66
C GLN A 73 -4.31 10.74 -6.42
N GLY A 74 -3.64 9.82 -7.12
CA GLY A 74 -2.45 10.15 -7.93
C GLY A 74 -1.23 10.58 -7.11
N GLY A 75 -1.19 10.28 -5.81
CA GLY A 75 -0.11 10.71 -4.91
C GLY A 75 0.08 9.79 -3.70
N HIS A 76 1.29 9.78 -3.13
CA HIS A 76 1.61 8.94 -1.97
C HIS A 76 0.98 9.49 -0.70
N LEU A 77 0.34 8.64 0.10
CA LEU A 77 -0.27 9.06 1.35
C LEU A 77 0.74 9.41 2.46
N PHE A 78 1.94 8.83 2.48
CA PHE A 78 2.92 9.12 3.53
C PHE A 78 4.20 9.71 2.95
N THR A 79 4.15 10.94 2.46
CA THR A 79 5.34 11.66 1.97
C THR A 79 6.17 12.27 3.10
N GLY A 80 5.55 12.54 4.26
CA GLY A 80 6.17 13.30 5.35
C GLY A 80 6.47 14.77 5.01
N HIS A 81 6.17 15.21 3.79
CA HIS A 81 6.37 16.57 3.31
C HIS A 81 5.08 17.10 2.72
N ASP A 82 4.70 18.28 3.17
CA ASP A 82 3.71 19.14 2.53
C ASP A 82 4.28 19.59 1.16
N PRO A 83 3.60 19.31 0.03
CA PRO A 83 4.11 19.69 -1.29
C PRO A 83 4.15 21.21 -1.51
N GLU A 84 3.36 22.00 -0.79
CA GLU A 84 3.37 23.47 -0.87
C GLU A 84 4.45 24.08 0.02
N HIS A 85 4.66 23.52 1.21
CA HIS A 85 5.53 24.13 2.23
C HIS A 85 6.85 23.40 2.47
N GLN A 86 7.04 22.21 1.90
CA GLN A 86 8.18 21.30 2.15
C GLN A 86 8.44 20.99 3.64
N THR A 87 7.46 21.26 4.51
CA THR A 87 7.53 21.00 5.95
C THR A 87 6.79 19.72 6.32
N TYR A 88 7.16 19.13 7.46
CA TYR A 88 6.42 18.01 8.03
C TYR A 88 5.13 18.53 8.66
N ARG A 89 3.98 18.20 8.06
CA ARG A 89 2.67 18.60 8.57
C ARG A 89 1.79 17.36 8.72
N SER A 90 1.09 17.25 9.86
CA SER A 90 0.00 16.28 9.98
C SER A 90 -1.19 16.81 9.20
N THR A 91 -1.55 16.12 8.13
CA THR A 91 -2.75 16.40 7.35
C THR A 91 -3.68 15.22 7.50
N SER A 92 -4.97 15.50 7.75
CA SER A 92 -6.00 14.46 7.86
C SER A 92 -6.23 13.76 6.51
N LEU A 93 -6.82 12.57 6.50
CA LEU A 93 -7.16 11.87 5.25
C LEU A 93 -8.15 12.70 4.42
N GLU A 94 -9.06 13.36 5.11
CA GLU A 94 -10.13 14.19 4.60
C GLU A 94 -9.56 15.39 3.85
N GLU A 95 -8.60 16.11 4.43
CA GLU A 95 -7.95 17.24 3.77
C GLU A 95 -7.18 16.84 2.50
N ARG A 96 -6.72 15.59 2.42
CA ARG A 96 -5.96 15.10 1.27
C ARG A 96 -6.81 14.50 0.17
N GLU A 97 -8.01 14.05 0.51
CA GLU A 97 -8.96 13.52 -0.44
C GLU A 97 -9.67 14.66 -1.17
N VAL A 98 -9.27 14.88 -2.41
CA VAL A 98 -9.79 15.96 -3.27
C VAL A 98 -10.38 15.44 -4.58
N GLY A 99 -10.25 14.14 -4.86
CA GLY A 99 -10.70 13.52 -6.11
C GLY A 99 -12.17 13.08 -6.10
N LEU A 100 -12.74 12.81 -4.94
CA LEU A 100 -14.13 12.35 -4.78
C LEU A 100 -15.00 13.40 -4.08
N GLU A 101 -16.30 13.42 -4.40
CA GLU A 101 -17.30 14.31 -3.81
C GLU A 101 -18.49 13.53 -3.23
N GLY A 102 -19.23 14.16 -2.31
CA GLY A 102 -20.45 13.63 -1.72
C GLY A 102 -20.28 12.28 -1.03
N GLU A 103 -21.28 11.41 -1.17
CA GLU A 103 -21.36 10.10 -0.49
C GLU A 103 -20.23 9.15 -0.90
N SER A 104 -19.79 9.20 -2.16
CA SER A 104 -18.67 8.36 -2.63
C SER A 104 -17.38 8.68 -1.88
N ARG A 105 -17.12 9.97 -1.59
CA ARG A 105 -15.98 10.40 -0.78
C ARG A 105 -16.06 9.85 0.65
N GLU A 106 -17.24 9.90 1.26
CA GLU A 106 -17.44 9.43 2.64
C GLU A 106 -17.22 7.92 2.73
N ARG A 107 -17.78 7.14 1.78
CA ARG A 107 -17.60 5.69 1.70
C ARG A 107 -16.14 5.31 1.43
N PHE A 108 -15.46 6.01 0.53
CA PHE A 108 -14.03 5.81 0.26
C PHE A 108 -13.20 6.02 1.53
N LEU A 109 -13.38 7.16 2.19
CA LEU A 109 -12.65 7.50 3.41
C LEU A 109 -12.97 6.52 4.55
N ALA A 110 -14.21 6.05 4.66
CA ALA A 110 -14.59 5.03 5.63
C ALA A 110 -13.84 3.70 5.40
N MET A 111 -13.76 3.24 4.14
CA MET A 111 -12.98 2.06 3.77
C MET A 111 -11.48 2.26 4.04
N ILE A 112 -10.89 3.38 3.60
CA ILE A 112 -9.47 3.67 3.81
C ILE A 112 -9.10 3.70 5.30
N ARG A 113 -9.95 4.26 6.17
CA ARG A 113 -9.72 4.24 7.64
C ARG A 113 -9.70 2.83 8.22
N LYS A 114 -10.50 1.90 7.67
CA LYS A 114 -10.52 0.48 8.08
C LYS A 114 -9.24 -0.25 7.65
N MET A 115 -8.55 0.23 6.60
CA MET A 115 -7.29 -0.33 6.11
C MET A 115 -6.07 0.30 6.79
N LEU A 116 -6.06 1.63 6.92
CA LEU A 116 -4.92 2.43 7.37
C LEU A 116 -4.98 2.77 8.86
N HIS A 117 -5.23 1.75 9.67
CA HIS A 117 -5.21 1.88 11.12
C HIS A 117 -3.81 1.62 11.67
N TRP A 118 -3.35 2.45 12.61
CA TRP A 118 -2.03 2.29 13.24
C TRP A 118 -1.88 0.91 13.90
N VAL A 119 -2.84 0.55 14.76
CA VAL A 119 -2.89 -0.76 15.41
C VAL A 119 -3.32 -1.81 14.40
N ALA A 120 -2.41 -2.74 14.06
CA ALA A 120 -2.63 -3.79 13.06
C ALA A 120 -3.90 -4.62 13.30
N SER A 121 -4.15 -5.05 14.54
CA SER A 121 -5.32 -5.87 14.90
C SER A 121 -6.67 -5.15 14.77
N LYS A 122 -6.67 -3.83 14.58
CA LYS A 122 -7.88 -3.04 14.32
C LYS A 122 -8.18 -2.88 12.83
N ARG A 123 -7.27 -3.30 11.95
CA ARG A 123 -7.51 -3.30 10.50
C ARG A 123 -8.52 -4.38 10.15
N SER A 124 -9.41 -4.05 9.22
CA SER A 124 -10.37 -5.03 8.70
C SER A 124 -9.65 -6.09 7.87
N SER A 125 -10.19 -7.32 7.86
CA SER A 125 -9.67 -8.38 7.00
C SER A 125 -10.03 -8.12 5.53
N ALA A 126 -9.28 -8.71 4.59
CA ALA A 126 -9.60 -8.64 3.17
C ALA A 126 -11.03 -9.13 2.87
N LYS A 127 -11.47 -10.19 3.57
CA LYS A 127 -12.84 -10.71 3.45
C LYS A 127 -13.89 -9.68 3.88
N ALA A 128 -13.68 -9.00 5.01
CA ALA A 128 -14.61 -7.98 5.48
C ALA A 128 -14.63 -6.75 4.57
N LEU A 129 -13.47 -6.38 4.00
CA LEU A 129 -13.35 -5.27 3.06
C LEU A 129 -14.03 -5.56 1.72
N ALA A 130 -14.07 -6.82 1.28
CA ALA A 130 -14.71 -7.20 0.02
C ALA A 130 -16.21 -6.88 -0.03
N ASP A 131 -16.85 -6.77 1.13
CA ASP A 131 -18.28 -6.46 1.26
C ASP A 131 -18.53 -4.95 1.52
N GLU A 132 -17.50 -4.09 1.47
CA GLU A 132 -17.66 -2.65 1.66
C GLU A 132 -18.40 -2.02 0.48
N GLU A 133 -19.36 -1.13 0.77
CA GLU A 133 -20.19 -0.47 -0.24
C GLU A 133 -19.35 0.20 -1.34
N TRP A 134 -18.26 0.89 -0.96
CA TRP A 134 -17.39 1.54 -1.93
C TRP A 134 -16.76 0.55 -2.90
N ILE A 135 -16.36 -0.63 -2.43
CA ILE A 135 -15.77 -1.69 -3.26
C ILE A 135 -16.83 -2.26 -4.21
N LEU A 136 -18.03 -2.53 -3.70
CA LEU A 136 -19.12 -3.10 -4.49
C LEU A 136 -19.62 -2.16 -5.60
N GLU A 137 -19.43 -0.86 -5.44
CA GLU A 137 -19.83 0.15 -6.43
C GLU A 137 -18.77 0.43 -7.50
N ASN A 138 -17.49 0.13 -7.23
CA ASN A 138 -16.37 0.56 -8.07
C ASN A 138 -15.51 -0.60 -8.63
N MET A 139 -15.90 -1.86 -8.40
CA MET A 139 -15.35 -3.07 -9.05
C MET A 139 -16.40 -3.81 -9.86
#